data_AF-Q54K58-F1
#
_entry.id   AF-Q54K58-F1
#
_cell.length_a   1.000
_cell.length_b   1.000
_cell.length_c   1.000
_cell.angle_alpha   90.00
_cell.angle_beta   90.00
_cell.angle_gamma   90.00
#
_symmetry.space_group_name_H-M   'P 1'
#
loop_
_entity.id
_entity.type
_entity.pdbx_description
1 polymer ?
#
loop_
_entity_poly.entity_id
_entity_poly.type
_entity_poly.pdbx_seq_one_letter_code
_entity_poly.pdbx_strand_id
1 'polypeptide(L)'
;MKFQTISLFLIILFYFINFSFSTIAIGSKDEITKDDLMKKVYYSIRPDNKECLTPHCGGYFIKKLNSIEGTEESQEIYISEMMSSNPLLNATMIGELKEIQKQQQQQQPISIMPQFSIVVSGEITPSHSNDGLYHCLHITDILRVMSIPSEDFLINKQQKATIKPQEQYYFIKPSPYKCNGILTDCPHLVVMKANTLEIEFLQSYSESYSSSIPMLDQSWFNSRLVSENSDVSAMVKGFIVGEKLKISYVYLNTFDPPTKCNPPIPKRCDNSKPNQIPVFTRTIDRCVIFTECIERGPCHLGVPSCSPGYIPSIIQVAPKGCKKYYCDPDFLPITSTFN
;
A
#
# COMPACT_ATOMS: atom_id res chain seq x y z
N MET A 1 -12.14 -69.18 23.59
CA MET A 1 -11.69 -68.37 22.43
C MET A 1 -12.66 -67.24 22.00
N LYS A 2 -13.75 -66.93 22.73
CA LYS A 2 -14.72 -65.87 22.36
C LYS A 2 -14.48 -64.48 22.98
N PHE A 3 -13.48 -64.31 23.85
CA PHE A 3 -13.25 -63.02 24.56
C PHE A 3 -12.29 -62.06 23.85
N GLN A 4 -11.53 -62.50 22.84
CA GLN A 4 -10.50 -61.68 22.22
C GLN A 4 -11.04 -60.72 21.13
N THR A 5 -12.19 -61.02 20.54
CA THR A 5 -12.79 -60.21 19.47
C THR A 5 -13.49 -58.93 19.95
N ILE A 6 -13.96 -58.90 21.20
CA ILE A 6 -14.68 -57.73 21.75
C ILE A 6 -13.73 -56.54 21.99
N SER A 7 -12.47 -56.81 22.37
CA SER A 7 -11.47 -55.77 22.66
C SER A 7 -11.07 -54.99 21.41
N LEU A 8 -10.87 -55.68 20.27
CA LEU A 8 -10.48 -55.03 19.01
C LEU A 8 -11.58 -54.09 18.48
N PHE A 9 -12.86 -54.48 18.66
CA PHE A 9 -13.99 -53.68 18.20
C PHE A 9 -14.14 -52.37 18.99
N LEU A 10 -13.88 -52.41 20.31
CA LEU A 10 -13.91 -51.20 21.16
C LEU A 10 -12.78 -50.22 20.82
N ILE A 11 -11.57 -50.73 20.51
CA ILE A 11 -10.45 -49.87 20.11
C ILE A 11 -10.78 -49.16 18.77
N ILE A 12 -11.29 -49.90 17.78
CA ILE A 12 -11.71 -49.33 16.49
C ILE A 12 -12.83 -48.30 16.69
N LEU A 13 -13.83 -48.59 17.53
CA LEU A 13 -14.90 -47.66 17.84
C LEU A 13 -14.37 -46.39 18.52
N PHE A 14 -13.39 -46.52 19.41
CA PHE A 14 -12.75 -45.38 20.07
C PHE A 14 -11.99 -44.50 19.07
N TYR A 15 -11.30 -45.11 18.08
CA TYR A 15 -10.68 -44.36 16.99
C TYR A 15 -11.71 -43.66 16.09
N PHE A 16 -12.84 -44.32 15.77
CA PHE A 16 -13.91 -43.69 14.98
C PHE A 16 -14.58 -42.54 15.72
N ILE A 17 -14.88 -42.68 17.02
CA ILE A 17 -15.52 -41.62 17.80
C ILE A 17 -14.59 -40.42 17.95
N ASN A 18 -13.29 -40.64 18.22
CA ASN A 18 -12.34 -39.53 18.32
C ASN A 18 -12.06 -38.87 16.95
N PHE A 19 -12.13 -39.62 15.84
CA PHE A 19 -11.97 -39.04 14.51
C PHE A 19 -13.13 -38.10 14.14
N SER A 20 -14.35 -38.38 14.61
CA SER A 20 -15.53 -37.53 14.36
C SER A 20 -15.59 -36.22 15.18
N PHE A 21 -14.77 -36.05 16.23
CA PHE A 21 -14.75 -34.81 17.04
C PHE A 21 -13.67 -33.81 16.62
N SER A 22 -12.83 -34.14 15.64
CA SER A 22 -12.06 -33.14 14.89
C SER A 22 -13.02 -32.35 14.00
N THR A 23 -13.86 -31.53 14.63
CA THR A 23 -14.64 -30.49 13.99
C THR A 23 -13.62 -29.52 13.45
N ILE A 24 -13.17 -29.80 12.22
CA ILE A 24 -12.33 -28.89 11.45
C ILE A 24 -13.07 -27.56 11.51
N ALA A 25 -12.43 -26.54 12.09
CA ALA A 25 -12.88 -25.17 11.98
C ALA A 25 -12.78 -24.80 10.50
N ILE A 26 -13.78 -25.18 9.72
CA ILE A 26 -13.96 -24.73 8.35
C ILE A 26 -14.41 -23.28 8.50
N GLY A 27 -13.45 -22.37 8.67
CA GLY A 27 -13.69 -20.97 8.35
C GLY A 27 -14.20 -20.96 6.91
N SER A 28 -15.42 -20.47 6.69
CA SER A 28 -16.03 -20.46 5.37
C SER A 28 -15.17 -19.61 4.45
N LYS A 29 -14.50 -20.25 3.48
CA LYS A 29 -13.74 -19.56 2.42
C LYS A 29 -14.60 -18.52 1.66
N ASP A 30 -15.92 -18.69 1.69
CA ASP A 30 -16.87 -17.87 0.96
C ASP A 30 -16.86 -16.38 1.38
N GLU A 31 -16.50 -16.04 2.62
CA GLU A 31 -16.51 -14.63 3.07
C GLU A 31 -15.37 -13.81 2.46
N ILE A 32 -14.24 -14.44 2.11
CA ILE A 32 -13.10 -13.75 1.48
C ILE A 32 -13.42 -13.38 0.01
N THR A 33 -14.27 -14.14 -0.67
CA THR A 33 -14.50 -14.00 -2.12
C THR A 33 -15.32 -12.77 -2.54
N LYS A 34 -15.91 -12.03 -1.60
CA LYS A 34 -16.68 -10.80 -1.91
C LYS A 34 -15.86 -9.51 -1.86
N ASP A 35 -14.56 -9.60 -1.61
CA ASP A 35 -13.71 -8.43 -1.49
C ASP A 35 -13.67 -7.62 -2.79
N ASP A 36 -14.02 -6.34 -2.71
CA ASP A 36 -14.11 -5.43 -3.86
C ASP A 36 -12.74 -5.23 -4.55
N LEU A 37 -11.63 -5.53 -3.87
CA LEU A 37 -10.29 -5.55 -4.49
C LEU A 37 -10.18 -6.52 -5.67
N MET A 38 -10.89 -7.64 -5.62
CA MET A 38 -10.81 -8.67 -6.66
C MET A 38 -11.62 -8.32 -7.92
N LYS A 39 -12.50 -7.32 -7.83
CA LYS A 39 -13.27 -6.81 -8.98
C LYS A 39 -12.52 -5.73 -9.75
N LYS A 40 -11.59 -5.02 -9.09
CA LYS A 40 -10.83 -3.93 -9.70
C LYS A 40 -9.72 -4.49 -10.59
N VAL A 41 -9.56 -3.89 -11.77
CA VAL A 41 -8.42 -4.17 -12.65
C VAL A 41 -7.41 -3.04 -12.52
N TYR A 42 -6.17 -3.40 -12.24
CA TYR A 42 -5.05 -2.50 -12.03
C TYR A 42 -4.10 -2.50 -13.22
N TYR A 43 -3.62 -1.30 -13.56
CA TYR A 43 -2.74 -1.07 -14.69
C TYR A 43 -1.56 -0.20 -14.25
N SER A 44 -0.37 -0.51 -14.75
CA SER A 44 0.71 0.48 -14.77
C SER A 44 0.45 1.48 -15.87
N ILE A 45 0.69 2.77 -15.63
CA ILE A 45 0.46 3.85 -16.59
C ILE A 45 1.75 4.63 -16.88
N ARG A 46 1.91 5.07 -18.13
CA ARG A 46 2.97 5.99 -18.55
C ARG A 46 2.48 6.97 -19.63
N PRO A 47 3.05 8.18 -19.74
CA PRO A 47 2.70 9.10 -20.81
C PRO A 47 3.13 8.56 -22.18
N ASP A 48 2.39 8.94 -23.23
CA ASP A 48 2.84 8.79 -24.61
C ASP A 48 3.80 9.93 -24.99
N ASN A 49 5.06 9.57 -25.20
CA ASN A 49 6.12 10.51 -25.56
C ASN A 49 6.30 10.70 -27.08
N LYS A 50 5.42 10.12 -27.91
CA LYS A 50 5.47 10.34 -29.37
C LYS A 50 5.09 11.78 -29.72
N GLU A 51 5.81 12.38 -30.67
CA GLU A 51 5.49 13.66 -31.27
C GLU A 51 4.65 13.45 -32.55
N CYS A 52 3.35 13.72 -32.50
CA CYS A 52 2.43 13.60 -33.63
C CYS A 52 1.16 14.46 -33.39
N LEU A 53 0.16 14.37 -34.28
CA LEU A 53 -1.11 15.07 -34.10
C LEU A 53 -2.03 14.33 -33.10
N THR A 54 -2.60 15.04 -32.13
CA THR A 54 -3.72 14.55 -31.31
C THR A 54 -4.91 14.20 -32.21
N PRO A 55 -5.63 13.09 -31.98
CA PRO A 55 -5.56 12.17 -30.83
C PRO A 55 -4.66 10.94 -31.01
N HIS A 56 -3.77 10.89 -32.04
CA HIS A 56 -2.90 9.73 -32.27
C HIS A 56 -1.75 9.61 -31.26
N CYS A 57 -1.47 10.69 -30.53
CA CYS A 57 -0.49 10.78 -29.46
C CYS A 57 -0.82 11.92 -28.49
N GLY A 58 0.00 12.04 -27.44
CA GLY A 58 -0.27 12.91 -26.29
C GLY A 58 -1.22 12.27 -25.27
N GLY A 59 -1.54 10.99 -25.45
CA GLY A 59 -2.32 10.18 -24.52
C GLY A 59 -1.41 9.41 -23.56
N TYR A 60 -1.83 8.19 -23.22
CA TYR A 60 -1.17 7.35 -22.23
C TYR A 60 -1.12 5.91 -22.72
N PHE A 61 -0.10 5.18 -22.28
CA PHE A 61 -0.06 3.73 -22.40
C PHE A 61 -0.30 3.10 -21.04
N ILE A 62 -1.22 2.15 -21.00
CA ILE A 62 -1.48 1.35 -19.81
C ILE A 62 -1.14 -0.11 -20.07
N LYS A 63 -0.70 -0.82 -19.05
CA LYS A 63 -0.41 -2.26 -19.10
C LYS A 63 -1.01 -2.94 -17.88
N LYS A 64 -1.76 -4.01 -18.10
CA LYS A 64 -2.39 -4.79 -17.02
C LYS A 64 -1.30 -5.36 -16.11
N LEU A 65 -1.42 -5.16 -14.80
CA LEU A 65 -0.46 -5.72 -13.85
C LEU A 65 -0.55 -7.25 -13.80
N ASN A 66 0.56 -7.91 -13.47
CA ASN A 66 0.69 -9.37 -13.39
C ASN A 66 0.31 -10.14 -14.69
N SER A 67 0.27 -9.46 -15.84
CA SER A 67 0.08 -10.09 -17.16
C SER A 67 1.25 -11.03 -17.51
N ILE A 68 0.96 -12.19 -18.10
CA ILE A 68 1.99 -13.13 -18.56
C ILE A 68 2.66 -12.56 -19.82
N GLU A 69 3.99 -12.41 -19.80
CA GLU A 69 4.74 -11.91 -20.95
C GLU A 69 4.47 -12.74 -22.22
N GLY A 70 4.25 -12.05 -23.35
CA GLY A 70 3.96 -12.68 -24.63
C GLY A 70 2.48 -12.99 -24.86
N THR A 71 1.60 -12.73 -23.89
CA THR A 71 0.14 -12.79 -24.08
C THR A 71 -0.42 -11.43 -24.52
N GLU A 72 -1.60 -11.42 -25.13
CA GLU A 72 -2.31 -10.18 -25.50
C GLU A 72 -2.53 -9.26 -24.29
N GLU A 73 -2.79 -9.83 -23.11
CA GLU A 73 -2.93 -9.05 -21.87
C GLU A 73 -1.67 -8.30 -21.44
N SER A 74 -0.50 -8.72 -21.93
CA SER A 74 0.78 -8.07 -21.64
C SER A 74 1.13 -6.91 -22.58
N GLN A 75 0.33 -6.72 -23.63
CA GLN A 75 0.47 -5.59 -24.54
C GLN A 75 0.01 -4.29 -23.87
N GLU A 76 0.65 -3.19 -24.27
CA GLU A 76 0.22 -1.87 -23.83
C GLU A 76 -1.02 -1.44 -24.62
N ILE A 77 -1.99 -0.87 -23.91
CA ILE A 77 -3.21 -0.31 -24.48
C ILE A 77 -3.03 1.21 -24.53
N TYR A 78 -3.30 1.81 -25.68
CA TYR A 78 -3.29 3.27 -25.82
C TYR A 78 -4.62 3.87 -25.35
N ILE A 79 -4.53 4.86 -24.46
CA ILE A 79 -5.63 5.62 -23.89
C ILE A 79 -5.49 7.06 -24.36
N SER A 80 -6.46 7.56 -25.13
CA SER A 80 -6.44 8.96 -25.58
C SER A 80 -6.87 9.92 -24.47
N GLU A 81 -7.72 9.46 -23.55
CA GLU A 81 -8.33 10.29 -22.52
C GLU A 81 -8.46 9.58 -21.18
N MET A 82 -8.33 10.32 -20.09
CA MET A 82 -8.60 9.82 -18.75
C MET A 82 -9.67 10.68 -18.09
N MET A 83 -10.65 10.01 -17.50
CA MET A 83 -11.69 10.65 -16.71
C MET A 83 -11.60 10.15 -15.28
N SER A 84 -11.79 11.04 -14.31
CA SER A 84 -12.00 10.64 -12.92
C SER A 84 -13.25 11.35 -12.39
N SER A 85 -14.08 10.60 -11.67
CA SER A 85 -15.23 11.18 -10.96
C SER A 85 -14.78 12.11 -9.82
N ASN A 86 -13.55 11.96 -9.33
CA ASN A 86 -12.97 12.84 -8.32
C ASN A 86 -12.07 13.90 -8.97
N PRO A 87 -12.44 15.19 -8.96
CA PRO A 87 -11.64 16.24 -9.59
C PRO A 87 -10.24 16.38 -8.95
N LEU A 88 -10.06 15.99 -7.69
CA LEU A 88 -8.76 16.01 -7.02
C LEU A 88 -7.79 14.98 -7.61
N LEU A 89 -8.29 13.82 -8.06
CA LEU A 89 -7.46 12.79 -8.69
C LEU A 89 -6.87 13.25 -10.02
N ASN A 90 -7.68 13.98 -10.80
CA ASN A 90 -7.26 14.44 -12.13
C ASN A 90 -6.11 15.44 -12.08
N ALA A 91 -6.16 16.41 -11.17
CA ALA A 91 -5.12 17.44 -11.05
C ALA A 91 -3.77 16.86 -10.60
N THR A 92 -3.77 16.00 -9.59
CA THR A 92 -2.55 15.37 -9.05
C THR A 92 -1.87 14.49 -10.10
N MET A 93 -2.63 13.62 -10.76
CA MET A 93 -2.09 12.68 -11.74
C MET A 93 -1.53 13.38 -13.00
N ILE A 94 -2.25 14.35 -13.57
CA ILE A 94 -1.77 15.08 -14.75
C ILE A 94 -0.47 15.84 -14.43
N GLY A 95 -0.40 16.48 -13.26
CA GLY A 95 0.81 17.17 -12.81
C GLY A 95 2.01 16.23 -12.72
N GLU A 96 1.81 15.05 -12.13
CA GLU A 96 2.86 14.05 -11.95
C GLU A 96 3.31 13.41 -13.27
N LEU A 97 2.38 13.00 -14.13
CA LEU A 97 2.73 12.39 -15.43
C LEU A 97 3.50 13.38 -16.31
N LYS A 98 3.18 14.68 -16.23
CA LYS A 98 3.96 15.74 -16.89
C LYS A 98 5.36 15.89 -16.28
N GLU A 99 5.51 15.80 -14.97
CA GLU A 99 6.82 15.88 -14.33
C GLU A 99 7.68 14.66 -14.65
N ILE A 100 7.10 13.45 -14.69
CA ILE A 100 7.78 12.24 -15.16
C ILE A 100 8.24 12.39 -16.61
N GLN A 101 7.37 12.92 -17.49
CA GLN A 101 7.72 13.18 -18.89
C GLN A 101 8.90 14.16 -19.00
N LYS A 102 8.89 15.23 -18.20
CA LYS A 102 9.98 16.22 -18.15
C LYS A 102 11.28 15.59 -17.65
N GLN A 103 11.24 14.76 -16.61
CA GLN A 103 12.41 14.06 -16.09
C GLN A 103 13.01 13.09 -17.12
N GLN A 104 12.15 12.37 -17.86
CA GLN A 104 12.60 11.49 -18.95
C GLN A 104 13.29 12.25 -20.08
N GLN A 105 12.79 13.45 -20.42
CA GLN A 105 13.41 14.31 -21.45
C GLN A 105 14.78 14.86 -21.01
N GLN A 106 14.99 15.10 -19.71
CA GLN A 106 16.22 15.70 -19.19
C GLN A 106 17.42 14.74 -19.14
N GLN A 107 17.27 13.46 -19.51
CA GLN A 107 18.35 12.44 -19.52
C GLN A 107 19.19 12.39 -18.23
N GLN A 108 18.68 12.89 -17.11
CA GLN A 108 19.38 12.69 -15.85
C GLN A 108 19.47 11.18 -15.62
N PRO A 109 20.62 10.65 -15.15
CA PRO A 109 20.72 9.23 -14.82
C PRO A 109 19.60 8.95 -13.83
N ILE A 110 18.54 8.32 -14.33
CA ILE A 110 17.31 8.10 -13.58
C ILE A 110 17.75 7.26 -12.39
N SER A 111 17.85 7.89 -11.21
CA SER A 111 17.89 7.19 -9.93
C SER A 111 16.85 6.09 -10.03
N ILE A 112 17.23 4.85 -9.71
CA ILE A 112 16.57 3.57 -10.03
C ILE A 112 15.08 3.58 -9.67
N MET A 113 14.28 4.34 -10.40
CA MET A 113 12.85 4.40 -10.27
C MET A 113 12.33 3.20 -11.05
N PRO A 114 11.32 2.49 -10.51
CA PRO A 114 10.66 1.46 -11.29
C PRO A 114 10.17 2.10 -12.60
N GLN A 115 10.19 1.32 -13.69
CA GLN A 115 9.67 1.76 -15.00
C GLN A 115 8.24 2.35 -14.89
N PHE A 116 7.50 1.96 -13.86
CA PHE A 116 6.17 2.44 -13.55
C PHE A 116 6.09 2.92 -12.10
N SER A 117 6.04 4.24 -11.92
CA SER A 117 5.86 4.88 -10.61
C SER A 117 4.40 5.04 -10.21
N ILE A 118 3.47 4.92 -11.16
CA ILE A 118 2.03 5.09 -10.96
C ILE A 118 1.30 3.82 -11.43
N VAL A 119 0.42 3.35 -10.56
CA VAL A 119 -0.57 2.31 -10.83
C VAL A 119 -1.95 2.95 -10.75
N VAL A 120 -2.84 2.61 -11.67
CA VAL A 120 -4.23 3.08 -11.69
C VAL A 120 -5.17 1.89 -11.70
N SER A 121 -6.37 2.07 -11.17
CA SER A 121 -7.49 1.16 -11.39
C SER A 121 -8.61 1.90 -12.12
N GLY A 122 -9.41 1.20 -12.90
CA GLY A 122 -10.53 1.81 -13.61
C GLY A 122 -11.16 0.94 -14.66
N GLU A 123 -12.15 1.49 -15.35
CA GLU A 123 -12.85 0.86 -16.48
C GLU A 123 -12.38 1.49 -17.79
N ILE A 124 -12.07 0.65 -18.78
CA ILE A 124 -11.70 1.08 -20.12
C ILE A 124 -12.95 1.09 -21.00
N THR A 125 -13.32 2.25 -21.54
CA THR A 125 -14.47 2.44 -22.44
C THR A 125 -14.00 3.03 -23.78
N PRO A 126 -14.80 2.94 -24.86
CA PRO A 126 -14.52 3.70 -26.08
C PRO A 126 -14.58 5.22 -25.84
N SER A 127 -13.65 5.98 -26.41
CA SER A 127 -13.60 7.44 -26.25
C SER A 127 -14.74 8.14 -26.98
N HIS A 128 -15.55 8.93 -26.27
CA HIS A 128 -16.65 9.69 -26.87
C HIS A 128 -16.19 10.87 -27.73
N SER A 129 -15.03 11.46 -27.41
CA SER A 129 -14.48 12.62 -28.14
C SER A 129 -13.87 12.27 -29.50
N ASN A 130 -13.55 10.99 -29.71
CA ASN A 130 -12.85 10.48 -30.88
C ASN A 130 -13.66 9.39 -31.59
N ASP A 131 -14.99 9.49 -31.57
CA ASP A 131 -15.93 8.58 -32.24
C ASP A 131 -15.71 7.07 -31.92
N GLY A 132 -15.19 6.76 -30.74
CA GLY A 132 -14.87 5.39 -30.30
C GLY A 132 -13.63 4.76 -30.95
N LEU A 133 -12.84 5.51 -31.72
CA LEU A 133 -11.60 5.01 -32.35
C LEU A 133 -10.47 4.71 -31.34
N TYR A 134 -10.55 5.30 -30.16
CA TYR A 134 -9.58 5.15 -29.07
C TYR A 134 -10.28 4.78 -27.77
N HIS A 135 -9.49 4.52 -26.74
CA HIS A 135 -9.99 4.19 -25.42
C HIS A 135 -9.93 5.39 -24.47
N CYS A 136 -10.91 5.45 -23.57
CA CYS A 136 -10.94 6.29 -22.40
C CYS A 136 -10.80 5.43 -21.14
N LEU A 137 -10.02 5.87 -20.17
CA LEU A 137 -9.90 5.21 -18.87
C LEU A 137 -10.68 6.02 -17.81
N HIS A 138 -11.72 5.41 -17.24
CA HIS A 138 -12.45 5.91 -16.08
C HIS A 138 -11.74 5.47 -14.80
N ILE A 139 -10.91 6.35 -14.26
CA ILE A 139 -10.04 6.07 -13.11
C ILE A 139 -10.84 6.08 -11.81
N THR A 140 -10.73 5.00 -11.06
CA THR A 140 -11.29 4.83 -9.71
C THR A 140 -10.24 4.99 -8.61
N ASP A 141 -9.02 4.47 -8.79
CA ASP A 141 -7.93 4.61 -7.83
C ASP A 141 -6.62 5.01 -8.52
N ILE A 142 -5.76 5.73 -7.79
CA ILE A 142 -4.41 6.08 -8.20
C ILE A 142 -3.47 5.71 -7.06
N LEU A 143 -2.54 4.81 -7.33
CA LEU A 143 -1.51 4.40 -6.39
C LEU A 143 -0.15 4.87 -6.88
N ARG A 144 0.60 5.54 -6.01
CA ARG A 144 1.93 6.06 -6.30
C ARG A 144 2.99 5.35 -5.48
N VAL A 145 4.11 5.02 -6.13
CA VAL A 145 5.25 4.38 -5.48
C VAL A 145 5.88 5.33 -4.46
N MET A 146 6.18 4.81 -3.27
CA MET A 146 6.99 5.50 -2.28
C MET A 146 8.47 5.46 -2.67
N SER A 147 9.15 6.60 -2.54
CA SER A 147 10.59 6.72 -2.78
C SER A 147 11.39 6.01 -1.69
N ILE A 148 12.44 5.27 -2.06
CA ILE A 148 13.43 4.74 -1.12
C ILE A 148 14.73 5.55 -1.32
N PRO A 149 15.36 6.09 -0.27
CA PRO A 149 16.66 6.73 -0.39
C PRO A 149 17.68 5.77 -1.01
N SER A 150 18.37 6.21 -2.05
CA SER A 150 19.17 5.34 -2.93
C SER A 150 20.51 4.85 -2.35
N GLU A 151 20.80 5.08 -1.08
CA GLU A 151 22.18 5.01 -0.56
C GLU A 151 22.79 3.60 -0.59
N ASP A 152 22.01 2.51 -0.56
CA ASP A 152 22.56 1.14 -0.54
C ASP A 152 22.49 0.35 -1.85
N PHE A 153 21.82 0.85 -2.90
CA PHE A 153 21.72 0.09 -4.16
C PHE A 153 22.99 0.15 -5.02
N LEU A 154 23.85 1.13 -4.81
CA LEU A 154 25.03 1.35 -5.67
C LEU A 154 26.27 0.57 -5.24
N ILE A 155 26.43 0.23 -3.96
CA ILE A 155 27.71 -0.30 -3.47
C ILE A 155 27.93 -1.78 -3.83
N ASN A 156 26.88 -2.53 -4.20
CA ASN A 156 26.99 -3.96 -4.52
C ASN A 156 26.69 -4.32 -5.99
N LYS A 157 26.94 -3.41 -6.94
CA LYS A 157 26.86 -3.70 -8.38
C LYS A 157 27.88 -4.74 -8.89
N GLN A 158 28.80 -5.22 -8.04
CA GLN A 158 29.68 -6.36 -8.35
C GLN A 158 29.07 -7.72 -8.02
N GLN A 159 27.82 -7.78 -7.54
CA GLN A 159 27.16 -9.08 -7.30
C GLN A 159 27.01 -9.82 -8.64
N LYS A 160 27.66 -11.00 -8.70
CA LYS A 160 27.52 -12.02 -9.74
C LYS A 160 26.07 -12.08 -10.23
N ALA A 161 25.89 -12.33 -11.53
CA ALA A 161 24.59 -12.55 -12.17
C ALA A 161 23.72 -13.49 -11.31
N THR A 162 22.93 -12.91 -10.42
CA THR A 162 21.98 -13.61 -9.59
C THR A 162 20.68 -13.60 -10.37
N ILE A 163 20.03 -14.76 -10.44
CA ILE A 163 18.70 -14.85 -11.03
C ILE A 163 17.81 -13.92 -10.21
N LYS A 164 17.37 -12.80 -10.82
CA LYS A 164 16.39 -11.93 -10.19
C LYS A 164 15.05 -12.68 -10.22
N PRO A 165 14.45 -12.98 -9.07
CA PRO A 165 13.13 -13.61 -9.04
C PRO A 165 12.12 -12.70 -9.75
N GLN A 166 11.13 -13.30 -10.40
CA GLN A 166 10.04 -12.56 -11.02
C GLN A 166 9.19 -11.92 -9.92
N GLU A 167 9.12 -10.59 -9.93
CA GLU A 167 8.29 -9.84 -8.99
C GLU A 167 6.85 -9.75 -9.49
N GLN A 168 5.91 -9.76 -8.54
CA GLN A 168 4.47 -9.64 -8.77
C GLN A 168 3.88 -8.58 -7.85
N TYR A 169 2.68 -8.14 -8.17
CA TYR A 169 1.92 -7.14 -7.43
C TYR A 169 0.89 -7.82 -6.51
N TYR A 170 0.86 -7.43 -5.24
CA TYR A 170 0.00 -8.01 -4.22
C TYR A 170 -0.67 -6.93 -3.36
N PHE A 171 -1.81 -7.30 -2.78
CA PHE A 171 -2.38 -6.67 -1.59
C PHE A 171 -2.16 -7.59 -0.39
N ILE A 172 -1.96 -7.03 0.80
CA ILE A 172 -1.75 -7.81 2.02
C ILE A 172 -2.89 -7.52 3.00
N LYS A 173 -3.49 -8.57 3.55
CA LYS A 173 -4.50 -8.48 4.60
C LYS A 173 -4.11 -9.31 5.82
N PRO A 174 -4.68 -9.02 7.00
CA PRO A 174 -4.61 -9.94 8.12
C PRO A 174 -5.20 -11.29 7.72
N SER A 175 -4.57 -12.37 8.17
CA SER A 175 -5.12 -13.70 7.99
C SER A 175 -6.43 -13.86 8.78
N PRO A 176 -7.48 -14.49 8.21
CA PRO A 176 -8.71 -14.81 8.93
C PRO A 176 -8.51 -15.92 9.98
N TYR A 177 -7.38 -16.63 9.96
CA TYR A 177 -7.10 -17.68 10.93
C TYR A 177 -6.72 -17.09 12.28
N LYS A 178 -7.51 -17.43 13.30
CA LYS A 178 -7.16 -17.17 14.70
C LYS A 178 -6.32 -18.33 15.22
N CYS A 179 -5.04 -18.10 15.47
CA CYS A 179 -4.21 -19.08 16.13
C CYS A 179 -4.73 -19.33 17.56
N ASN A 180 -5.15 -20.57 17.82
CA ASN A 180 -5.33 -21.05 19.18
C ASN A 180 -4.01 -21.69 19.63
N GLY A 181 -3.79 -21.84 20.95
CA GLY A 181 -2.53 -22.38 21.48
C GLY A 181 -2.18 -23.81 21.02
N ILE A 182 -3.04 -24.49 20.24
CA ILE A 182 -2.80 -25.81 19.65
C ILE A 182 -2.09 -25.66 18.29
N LEU A 183 -2.45 -24.64 17.50
CA LEU A 183 -1.82 -24.30 16.23
C LEU A 183 -0.83 -23.15 16.49
N THR A 184 0.40 -23.48 16.85
CA THR A 184 1.45 -22.47 17.14
C THR A 184 1.99 -21.81 15.87
N ASP A 185 1.76 -22.40 14.71
CA ASP A 185 2.29 -21.95 13.42
C ASP A 185 1.15 -21.78 12.42
N CYS A 186 0.35 -20.73 12.60
CA CYS A 186 -0.65 -20.35 11.60
C CYS A 186 -0.26 -19.04 10.92
N PRO A 187 -0.54 -18.95 9.62
CA PRO A 187 -0.18 -17.79 8.83
C PRO A 187 -0.89 -16.55 9.38
N HIS A 188 -0.11 -15.49 9.59
CA HIS A 188 -0.60 -14.21 10.08
C HIS A 188 -1.14 -13.30 8.97
N LEU A 189 -0.80 -13.61 7.72
CA LEU A 189 -1.10 -12.78 6.57
C LEU A 189 -1.78 -13.60 5.48
N VAL A 190 -2.64 -12.94 4.71
CA VAL A 190 -3.06 -13.40 3.39
C VAL A 190 -2.62 -12.36 2.37
N VAL A 191 -1.95 -12.81 1.31
CA VAL A 191 -1.61 -11.97 0.17
C VAL A 191 -2.53 -12.32 -0.98
N MET A 192 -2.99 -11.30 -1.70
CA MET A 192 -3.88 -11.43 -2.84
C MET A 192 -3.17 -10.84 -4.04
N LYS A 193 -2.93 -11.64 -5.06
CA LYS A 193 -2.21 -11.21 -6.25
C LYS A 193 -3.12 -10.39 -7.14
N ALA A 194 -2.72 -9.15 -7.42
CA ALA A 194 -3.52 -8.19 -8.18
C ALA A 194 -3.92 -8.75 -9.56
N ASN A 195 -5.14 -8.44 -10.01
CA ASN A 195 -5.75 -8.90 -11.27
C ASN A 195 -5.92 -10.42 -11.41
N THR A 196 -5.85 -11.18 -10.32
CA THR A 196 -6.06 -12.62 -10.31
C THR A 196 -6.97 -13.03 -9.16
N LEU A 197 -7.38 -14.31 -9.14
CA LEU A 197 -8.06 -14.90 -7.97
C LEU A 197 -7.10 -15.63 -7.02
N GLU A 198 -5.79 -15.49 -7.25
CA GLU A 198 -4.76 -16.19 -6.49
C GLU A 198 -4.57 -15.53 -5.12
N ILE A 199 -4.69 -16.34 -4.07
CA ILE A 199 -4.41 -15.96 -2.69
C ILE A 199 -3.38 -16.91 -2.11
N GLU A 200 -2.49 -16.40 -1.28
CA GLU A 200 -1.50 -17.20 -0.55
C GLU A 200 -1.46 -16.77 0.91
N PHE A 201 -1.25 -17.73 1.80
CA PHE A 201 -1.12 -17.48 3.24
C PHE A 201 0.35 -17.47 3.62
N LEU A 202 0.78 -16.41 4.31
CA LEU A 202 2.18 -16.18 4.67
C LEU A 202 2.33 -15.92 6.16
N GLN A 203 3.51 -16.20 6.69
CA GLN A 203 3.86 -15.92 8.09
C GLN A 203 4.28 -14.47 8.28
N SER A 204 4.99 -13.91 7.31
CA SER A 204 5.60 -12.59 7.45
C SER A 204 5.85 -11.90 6.11
N TYR A 205 6.19 -10.62 6.18
CA TYR A 205 6.79 -9.87 5.09
C TYR A 205 8.08 -9.20 5.57
N SER A 206 8.88 -8.71 4.62
CA SER A 206 9.95 -7.75 4.90
C SER A 206 9.98 -6.68 3.85
N GLU A 207 10.22 -5.45 4.29
CA GLU A 207 10.35 -4.25 3.46
C GLU A 207 11.50 -3.38 4.00
N SER A 208 12.03 -2.47 3.19
CA SER A 208 13.17 -1.62 3.56
C SER A 208 12.79 -0.19 3.96
N TYR A 209 11.55 0.23 3.71
CA TYR A 209 11.08 1.59 3.98
C TYR A 209 11.22 1.95 5.47
N SER A 210 10.85 1.03 6.36
CA SER A 210 10.90 1.28 7.80
C SER A 210 12.30 1.50 8.35
N SER A 211 13.31 0.89 7.74
CA SER A 211 14.72 1.10 8.09
C SER A 211 15.36 2.27 7.34
N SER A 212 14.91 2.55 6.11
CA SER A 212 15.57 3.51 5.22
C SER A 212 15.00 4.92 5.30
N ILE A 213 13.80 5.13 5.87
CA ILE A 213 13.17 6.44 5.97
C ILE A 213 13.08 6.85 7.44
N PRO A 214 13.97 7.75 7.90
CA PRO A 214 13.89 8.29 9.24
C PRO A 214 12.51 8.91 9.49
N MET A 215 11.94 8.63 10.67
CA MET A 215 10.69 9.24 11.13
C MET A 215 9.46 8.90 10.27
N LEU A 216 9.49 7.82 9.50
CA LEU A 216 8.28 7.27 8.89
C LEU A 216 7.28 6.89 10.00
N ASP A 217 6.01 7.30 9.86
CA ASP A 217 4.97 6.90 10.80
C ASP A 217 4.65 5.41 10.63
N GLN A 218 5.29 4.58 11.46
CA GLN A 218 5.18 3.13 11.43
C GLN A 218 3.77 2.62 11.66
N SER A 219 2.97 3.31 12.47
CA SER A 219 1.60 2.89 12.75
C SER A 219 0.73 3.06 11.51
N TRP A 220 0.79 4.25 10.89
CA TRP A 220 0.12 4.53 9.64
C TRP A 220 0.60 3.58 8.53
N PHE A 221 1.92 3.51 8.31
CA PHE A 221 2.49 2.72 7.21
C PHE A 221 2.08 1.25 7.29
N ASN A 222 2.19 0.62 8.46
CA ASN A 222 1.77 -0.78 8.63
C ASN A 222 0.25 -0.97 8.45
N SER A 223 -0.58 0.01 8.85
CA SER A 223 -2.03 -0.03 8.63
C SER A 223 -2.42 0.05 7.15
N ARG A 224 -1.53 0.59 6.29
CA ARG A 224 -1.71 0.62 4.83
C ARG A 224 -1.18 -0.64 4.19
N LEU A 225 -0.02 -1.13 4.63
CA LEU A 225 0.54 -2.38 4.13
C LEU A 225 -0.39 -3.57 4.38
N VAL A 226 -0.88 -3.71 5.61
CA VAL A 226 -1.75 -4.82 6.03
C VAL A 226 -3.10 -4.23 6.43
N SER A 227 -4.06 -4.23 5.51
CA SER A 227 -5.34 -3.57 5.71
C SER A 227 -6.52 -4.50 5.46
N GLU A 228 -7.53 -4.47 6.33
CA GLU A 228 -8.82 -5.09 6.05
C GLU A 228 -9.62 -4.25 5.04
N ASN A 229 -9.38 -2.93 5.00
CA ASN A 229 -10.09 -1.98 4.16
C ASN A 229 -9.40 -1.81 2.80
N SER A 230 -10.10 -2.21 1.74
CA SER A 230 -9.67 -2.12 0.35
C SER A 230 -9.34 -0.70 -0.13
N ASP A 231 -10.01 0.31 0.43
CA ASP A 231 -9.93 1.69 -0.08
C ASP A 231 -8.63 2.38 0.33
N VAL A 232 -8.00 1.90 1.41
CA VAL A 232 -6.73 2.44 1.93
C VAL A 232 -5.57 1.44 1.83
N SER A 233 -5.82 0.22 1.33
CA SER A 233 -4.78 -0.79 1.21
C SER A 233 -3.69 -0.32 0.24
N ALA A 234 -2.44 -0.43 0.68
CA ALA A 234 -1.29 -0.31 -0.19
C ALA A 234 -1.21 -1.54 -1.12
N MET A 235 -0.71 -1.32 -2.33
CA MET A 235 -0.26 -2.39 -3.21
C MET A 235 1.26 -2.53 -3.05
N VAL A 236 1.76 -3.75 -3.01
CA VAL A 236 3.19 -4.02 -2.92
C VAL A 236 3.67 -4.74 -4.17
N LYS A 237 4.91 -4.47 -4.58
CA LYS A 237 5.61 -5.25 -5.59
C LYS A 237 6.74 -6.02 -4.92
N GLY A 238 6.80 -7.33 -5.14
CA GLY A 238 7.77 -8.18 -4.48
C GLY A 238 7.72 -9.62 -4.97
N PHE A 239 8.38 -10.52 -4.25
CA PHE A 239 8.39 -11.95 -4.53
C PHE A 239 8.34 -12.77 -3.24
N ILE A 240 7.79 -13.97 -3.34
CA ILE A 240 7.58 -14.86 -2.18
C ILE A 240 8.72 -15.88 -2.14
N VAL A 241 9.32 -16.07 -0.96
CA VAL A 241 10.34 -17.11 -0.70
C VAL A 241 9.92 -17.89 0.54
N GLY A 242 9.48 -19.13 0.34
CA GLY A 242 8.83 -19.89 1.42
C GLY A 242 7.56 -19.17 1.88
N GLU A 243 7.43 -18.95 3.19
CA GLU A 243 6.25 -18.30 3.79
C GLU A 243 6.47 -16.81 4.07
N LYS A 244 7.37 -16.17 3.32
CA LYS A 244 7.75 -14.77 3.49
C LYS A 244 7.66 -13.99 2.19
N LEU A 245 6.93 -12.88 2.21
CA LEU A 245 6.92 -11.90 1.11
C LEU A 245 8.07 -10.91 1.27
N LYS A 246 8.96 -10.83 0.27
CA LYS A 246 9.98 -9.78 0.20
C LYS A 246 9.49 -8.65 -0.69
N ILE A 247 9.19 -7.51 -0.07
CA ILE A 247 8.65 -6.33 -0.72
C ILE A 247 9.80 -5.45 -1.23
N SER A 248 9.79 -5.17 -2.53
CA SER A 248 10.74 -4.28 -3.19
C SER A 248 10.21 -2.85 -3.30
N TYR A 249 8.90 -2.70 -3.56
CA TYR A 249 8.25 -1.39 -3.68
C TYR A 249 6.87 -1.38 -3.02
N VAL A 250 6.49 -0.23 -2.47
CA VAL A 250 5.16 0.03 -1.91
C VAL A 250 4.49 1.14 -2.68
N TYR A 251 3.26 0.89 -3.12
CA TYR A 251 2.40 1.83 -3.82
C TYR A 251 1.24 2.21 -2.90
N LEU A 252 1.15 3.50 -2.56
CA LEU A 252 0.10 4.03 -1.69
C LEU A 252 -0.99 4.69 -2.50
N ASN A 253 -2.25 4.56 -2.07
CA ASN A 253 -3.34 5.35 -2.63
C ASN A 253 -3.07 6.85 -2.41
N THR A 254 -3.16 7.65 -3.46
CA THR A 254 -2.97 9.11 -3.37
C THR A 254 -4.11 9.80 -2.62
N PHE A 255 -5.25 9.11 -2.43
CA PHE A 255 -6.38 9.55 -1.62
C PHE A 255 -6.31 9.00 -0.18
N ASP A 256 -5.16 9.18 0.48
CA ASP A 256 -4.95 8.86 1.89
C ASP A 256 -4.79 10.15 2.70
N PRO A 257 -5.62 10.44 3.72
CA PRO A 257 -6.72 9.60 4.19
C PRO A 257 -7.96 9.64 3.27
N PRO A 258 -8.80 8.59 3.30
CA PRO A 258 -10.00 8.53 2.46
C PRO A 258 -11.06 9.56 2.88
N THR A 259 -10.98 10.06 4.12
CA THR A 259 -11.82 11.15 4.62
C THR A 259 -10.92 12.31 5.03
N LYS A 260 -11.30 13.54 4.64
CA LYS A 260 -10.59 14.75 5.04
C LYS A 260 -10.52 14.84 6.57
N CYS A 261 -9.32 15.09 7.11
CA CYS A 261 -9.14 15.32 8.53
C CYS A 261 -9.92 16.55 9.01
N ASN A 262 -10.60 16.41 10.15
CA ASN A 262 -11.13 17.57 10.85
C ASN A 262 -9.97 18.47 11.29
N PRO A 263 -10.08 19.81 11.15
CA PRO A 263 -9.09 20.69 11.72
C PRO A 263 -9.01 20.44 13.24
N PRO A 264 -7.81 20.37 13.83
CA PRO A 264 -7.70 20.24 15.27
C PRO A 264 -8.34 21.48 15.89
N ILE A 265 -9.40 21.30 16.67
CA ILE A 265 -10.01 22.42 17.40
C ILE A 265 -8.94 22.91 18.39
N PRO A 266 -8.42 24.14 18.26
CA PRO A 266 -7.43 24.65 19.19
C PRO A 266 -8.12 24.85 20.54
N LYS A 267 -8.08 23.83 21.39
CA LYS A 267 -8.48 23.99 22.79
C LYS A 267 -7.41 24.83 23.46
N ARG A 268 -7.79 26.05 23.86
CA ARG A 268 -6.98 26.83 24.78
C ARG A 268 -6.85 26.02 26.08
N CYS A 269 -5.62 25.93 26.58
CA CYS A 269 -5.39 25.32 27.89
C CYS A 269 -6.02 26.18 28.98
N ASP A 270 -6.27 25.55 30.13
CA ASP A 270 -6.84 26.26 31.27
C ASP A 270 -5.91 27.41 31.69
N ASN A 271 -6.42 28.63 31.65
CA ASN A 271 -5.68 29.83 32.03
C ASN A 271 -5.25 29.80 33.51
N SER A 272 -5.85 28.95 34.35
CA SER A 272 -5.46 28.77 35.75
C SER A 272 -4.10 28.09 35.93
N LYS A 273 -3.61 27.38 34.91
CA LYS A 273 -2.33 26.65 34.93
C LYS A 273 -1.34 27.30 33.96
N PRO A 274 -0.44 28.18 34.45
CA PRO A 274 0.52 28.85 33.57
C PRO A 274 1.42 27.82 32.87
N ASN A 275 1.92 28.19 31.70
CA ASN A 275 2.88 27.39 30.91
C ASN A 275 2.34 26.04 30.37
N GLN A 276 1.03 25.82 30.40
CA GLN A 276 0.45 24.67 29.70
C GLN A 276 0.39 24.90 28.18
N ILE A 277 0.60 23.84 27.43
CA ILE A 277 0.46 23.82 25.97
C ILE A 277 -0.41 22.64 25.52
N PRO A 278 -1.20 22.82 24.43
CA PRO A 278 -2.00 21.73 23.90
C PRO A 278 -1.09 20.71 23.23
N VAL A 279 -1.31 19.44 23.53
CA VAL A 279 -0.64 18.33 22.86
C VAL A 279 -1.61 17.49 22.07
N PHE A 280 -1.05 16.81 21.09
CA PHE A 280 -1.78 16.11 20.05
C PHE A 280 -1.24 14.70 19.87
N THR A 281 -2.09 13.85 19.33
CA THR A 281 -1.74 12.55 18.79
C THR A 281 -2.01 12.52 17.30
N ARG A 282 -1.35 11.61 16.60
CA ARG A 282 -1.58 11.35 15.19
C ARG A 282 -2.24 9.98 15.06
N THR A 283 -3.36 9.93 14.33
CA THR A 283 -4.08 8.69 14.05
C THR A 283 -3.43 7.90 12.92
N ILE A 284 -3.88 6.65 12.72
CA ILE A 284 -3.50 5.87 11.54
C ILE A 284 -3.92 6.54 10.22
N ASP A 285 -4.89 7.45 10.22
CA ASP A 285 -5.29 8.23 9.04
C ASP A 285 -4.50 9.53 8.91
N ARG A 286 -3.34 9.61 9.57
CA ARG A 286 -2.45 10.78 9.60
C ARG A 286 -3.11 12.05 10.16
N CYS A 287 -4.35 11.98 10.66
CA CYS A 287 -5.07 13.11 11.23
C CYS A 287 -4.57 13.42 12.64
N VAL A 288 -4.46 14.73 12.93
CA VAL A 288 -4.04 15.25 14.23
C VAL A 288 -5.25 15.41 15.15
N ILE A 289 -5.18 14.83 16.35
CA ILE A 289 -6.23 14.91 17.36
C ILE A 289 -5.69 15.56 18.64
N PHE A 290 -6.40 16.57 19.15
CA PHE A 290 -6.11 17.15 20.46
C PHE A 290 -6.26 16.07 21.54
N THR A 291 -5.23 15.92 22.37
CA THR A 291 -5.23 14.95 23.47
C THR A 291 -5.51 15.65 24.79
N GLU A 292 -4.64 16.56 25.21
CA GLU A 292 -4.74 17.24 26.50
C GLU A 292 -3.87 18.50 26.54
N CYS A 293 -3.88 19.19 27.68
CA CYS A 293 -2.99 20.31 27.96
C CYS A 293 -2.01 19.91 29.06
N ILE A 294 -0.71 20.03 28.77
CA ILE A 294 0.36 19.62 29.67
C ILE A 294 1.32 20.76 29.93
N GLU A 295 2.06 20.68 31.04
CA GLU A 295 3.13 21.62 31.35
C GLU A 295 4.28 21.48 30.34
N ARG A 296 4.72 22.62 29.78
CA ARG A 296 5.84 22.64 28.83
C ARG A 296 7.14 22.22 29.54
N GLY A 297 7.77 21.16 29.04
CA GLY A 297 9.08 20.71 29.51
C GLY A 297 10.24 21.14 28.59
N PRO A 298 11.49 20.84 28.99
CA PRO A 298 12.65 21.03 28.12
C PRO A 298 12.57 20.07 26.92
N CYS A 299 12.84 20.59 25.72
CA CYS A 299 12.81 19.86 24.47
C CYS A 299 14.09 20.09 23.66
N HIS A 300 14.46 19.12 22.81
CA HIS A 300 15.53 19.34 21.85
C HIS A 300 15.14 20.46 20.86
N LEU A 301 16.11 21.20 20.34
CA LEU A 301 15.89 22.23 19.33
C LEU A 301 16.16 21.74 17.91
N GLY A 302 16.61 20.49 17.75
CA GLY A 302 16.88 19.89 16.45
C GLY A 302 15.61 19.81 15.60
N VAL A 303 15.74 20.24 14.33
CA VAL A 303 14.73 20.05 13.29
C VAL A 303 15.33 19.08 12.27
N PRO A 304 14.92 17.81 12.27
CA PRO A 304 15.46 16.82 11.34
C PRO A 304 14.92 17.07 9.93
N SER A 305 15.70 16.74 8.90
CA SER A 305 15.26 16.76 7.51
C SER A 305 14.69 15.41 7.09
N CYS A 306 13.71 15.43 6.18
CA CYS A 306 13.21 14.23 5.52
C CYS A 306 14.04 13.90 4.28
N SER A 307 14.09 12.62 3.92
CA SER A 307 14.71 12.16 2.68
C SER A 307 13.95 12.68 1.44
N PRO A 308 14.58 12.73 0.25
CA PRO A 308 13.89 13.12 -0.98
C PRO A 308 12.61 12.29 -1.24
N GLY A 309 11.55 12.96 -1.67
CA GLY A 309 10.22 12.36 -1.85
C GLY A 309 9.33 12.39 -0.59
N TYR A 310 9.79 13.02 0.49
CA TYR A 310 9.06 13.13 1.75
C TYR A 310 9.04 14.58 2.25
N ILE A 311 7.94 14.97 2.90
CA ILE A 311 7.75 16.26 3.56
C ILE A 311 7.67 16.08 5.08
N PRO A 312 8.22 17.02 5.86
CA PRO A 312 8.12 16.97 7.31
C PRO A 312 6.71 17.32 7.79
N SER A 313 6.17 16.51 8.72
CA SER A 313 4.96 16.79 9.49
C SER A 313 5.32 16.89 10.98
N ILE A 314 4.71 17.84 11.70
CA ILE A 314 5.13 18.22 13.06
C ILE A 314 3.92 18.35 13.97
N ILE A 315 3.99 17.73 15.16
CA ILE A 315 3.00 17.92 16.22
C ILE A 315 3.67 18.05 17.59
N GLN A 316 3.02 18.73 18.54
CA GLN A 316 3.44 18.74 19.95
C GLN A 316 2.87 17.52 20.66
N VAL A 317 3.71 16.71 21.31
CA VAL A 317 3.29 15.46 21.98
C VAL A 317 3.57 15.48 23.48
N ALA A 318 2.75 14.75 24.24
CA ALA A 318 3.01 14.43 25.64
C ALA A 318 4.32 13.64 25.80
N PRO A 319 5.01 13.71 26.96
CA PRO A 319 4.62 14.36 28.21
C PRO A 319 5.20 15.76 28.44
N LYS A 320 6.00 16.31 27.51
CA LYS A 320 6.68 17.61 27.67
C LYS A 320 6.26 18.66 26.64
N GLY A 321 5.39 18.28 25.71
CA GLY A 321 4.93 19.12 24.61
C GLY A 321 6.03 19.35 23.56
N CYS A 322 6.98 18.42 23.51
CA CYS A 322 8.06 18.45 22.53
C CYS A 322 7.51 18.15 21.14
N LYS A 323 8.14 18.76 20.14
CA LYS A 323 7.83 18.48 18.74
C LYS A 323 8.22 17.04 18.41
N LYS A 324 7.28 16.26 17.91
CA LYS A 324 7.52 15.00 17.22
C LYS A 324 7.40 15.25 15.73
N TYR A 325 8.41 14.80 15.00
CA TYR A 325 8.52 14.93 13.56
C TYR A 325 8.15 13.61 12.90
N TYR A 326 7.51 13.71 11.74
CA TYR A 326 7.22 12.60 10.84
C TYR A 326 7.68 12.97 9.43
N CYS A 327 8.01 11.96 8.62
CA CYS A 327 8.27 12.12 7.19
C CYS A 327 7.17 11.43 6.40
N ASP A 328 6.29 12.22 5.80
CA ASP A 328 5.21 11.72 4.95
C ASP A 328 5.60 11.80 3.48
N PRO A 329 5.17 10.86 2.62
CA PRO A 329 5.38 11.00 1.18
C PRO A 329 4.80 12.33 0.67
N ASP A 330 5.59 13.04 -0.14
CA ASP A 330 5.28 14.40 -0.61
C ASP A 330 4.04 14.50 -1.50
N PHE A 331 3.62 13.36 -2.05
CA PHE A 331 2.49 13.22 -2.94
C PHE A 331 1.16 13.01 -2.23
N LEU A 332 1.20 12.74 -0.94
CA LEU A 332 -0.01 12.59 -0.16
C LEU A 332 -0.54 13.97 0.28
N PRO A 333 -1.87 14.11 0.43
CA PRO A 333 -2.46 15.32 1.01
C PRO A 333 -1.83 15.68 2.36
N ILE A 334 -1.58 16.98 2.58
CA ILE A 334 -1.11 17.49 3.87
C ILE A 334 -2.27 17.38 4.88
N THR A 335 -2.08 16.61 5.95
CA THR A 335 -3.09 16.42 7.00
C THR A 335 -2.85 17.27 8.25
N SER A 336 -1.64 17.84 8.39
CA SER A 336 -1.24 18.67 9.52
C SER A 336 -0.92 20.08 9.06
N THR A 337 -1.81 21.04 9.34
CA THR A 337 -1.53 22.47 9.19
C THR A 337 -1.31 23.08 10.56
N PHE A 338 -0.17 22.82 11.19
CA PHE A 338 0.36 23.71 12.24
C PHE A 338 1.44 24.57 11.59
N ASN A 339 1.01 25.68 10.98
CA ASN A 339 1.91 26.77 10.64
C ASN A 339 1.85 27.83 11.74
#